data_AF-A0A931J3M1-F1
#
_entry.id   AF-A0A931J3M1-F1
#
_cell.length_a   1.000
_cell.length_b   1.000
_cell.length_c   1.000
_cell.angle_alpha   90.00
_cell.angle_beta   90.00
_cell.angle_gamma   90.00
#
_symmetry.space_group_name_H-M   'P 1'
#
loop_
_entity.id
_entity.type
_entity.pdbx_description
1 polymer ?
#
loop_
_entity_poly.entity_id
_entity_poly.type
_entity_poly.pdbx_seq_one_letter_code
_entity_poly.pdbx_strand_id
1 'polypeptide(L)'
;MDAWLRLEDLCWRLRSAGIRVSAVGRTLLVEGLRYAQLPADLRNALLDTDTYAWAMDGSQGAVVCTLDYVGADLVLTLPSEATVRSWPEAEAVLQLRAAFAIALVRRSLQ
;
A
#
# COMPACT_ATOMS: atom_id res chain seq x y z
N MET A 1 7.79 -10.56 -3.86
CA MET A 1 6.71 -10.74 -2.86
C MET A 1 6.79 -9.82 -1.62
N ASP A 2 7.93 -9.73 -0.94
CA ASP A 2 8.05 -9.08 0.39
C ASP A 2 7.53 -7.63 0.51
N ALA A 3 7.82 -6.78 -0.48
CA ALA A 3 7.37 -5.38 -0.46
C ALA A 3 5.83 -5.27 -0.45
N TRP A 4 5.14 -6.19 -1.12
CA TRP A 4 3.67 -6.22 -1.12
C TRP A 4 3.14 -6.58 0.28
N LEU A 5 3.71 -7.59 0.92
CA LEU A 5 3.32 -8.00 2.27
C LEU A 5 3.58 -6.89 3.30
N ARG A 6 4.68 -6.14 3.16
CA ARG A 6 4.96 -4.95 3.99
C ARG A 6 3.92 -3.85 3.81
N LEU A 7 3.50 -3.59 2.58
CA LEU A 7 2.42 -2.63 2.30
C LEU A 7 1.11 -3.06 2.97
N GLU A 8 0.73 -4.34 2.85
CA GLU A 8 -0.45 -4.87 3.52
C GLU A 8 -0.36 -4.73 5.05
N ASP A 9 0.77 -5.11 5.65
CA ASP A 9 1.02 -4.98 7.09
C ASP A 9 0.86 -3.53 7.55
N LEU A 10 1.46 -2.57 6.83
CA LEU A 10 1.31 -1.15 7.12
C LEU A 10 -0.15 -0.71 7.09
N CYS A 11 -0.91 -1.12 6.06
CA CYS A 11 -2.33 -0.81 5.99
C CYS A 11 -3.11 -1.41 7.17
N TRP A 12 -2.78 -2.63 7.62
CA TRP A 12 -3.42 -3.22 8.78
C TRP A 12 -3.08 -2.50 10.08
N ARG A 13 -1.80 -2.14 10.28
CA ARG A 13 -1.35 -1.35 11.44
C ARG A 13 -2.02 0.02 11.49
N LEU A 14 -2.18 0.69 10.34
CA LEU A 14 -2.93 1.95 10.24
C LEU A 14 -4.38 1.78 10.67
N ARG A 15 -5.05 0.73 10.18
CA ARG A 15 -6.43 0.44 10.56
C ARG A 15 -6.57 0.11 12.05
N SER A 16 -5.64 -0.64 12.62
CA SER A 16 -5.58 -0.89 14.07
C SER A 16 -5.35 0.38 14.89
N ALA A 17 -4.66 1.38 14.32
CA ALA A 17 -4.51 2.71 14.91
C ALA A 17 -5.73 3.64 14.68
N GLY A 18 -6.82 3.12 14.10
CA GLY A 18 -8.05 3.87 13.86
C GLY A 18 -8.04 4.71 12.57
N ILE A 19 -7.04 4.56 11.70
CA ILE A 19 -6.97 5.27 10.43
C ILE A 19 -7.73 4.51 9.36
N ARG A 20 -8.62 5.20 8.63
CA ARG A 20 -9.32 4.58 7.51
C ARG A 20 -8.37 4.44 6.32
N VAL A 21 -8.30 3.21 5.81
CA VAL A 21 -7.60 2.87 4.57
C VAL A 21 -8.60 2.27 3.60
N SER A 22 -8.69 2.81 2.40
CA SER A 22 -9.56 2.31 1.34
C SER A 22 -8.77 2.09 0.05
N ALA A 23 -9.27 1.20 -0.81
CA ALA A 23 -8.66 0.87 -2.09
C ALA A 23 -9.67 1.06 -3.22
N VAL A 24 -9.29 1.82 -4.26
CA VAL A 24 -10.09 2.02 -5.47
C VAL A 24 -9.18 1.87 -6.68
N GLY A 25 -9.33 0.77 -7.41
CA GLY A 25 -8.53 0.47 -8.61
C GLY A 25 -7.03 0.39 -8.32
N ARG A 26 -6.31 1.46 -8.66
CA ARG A 26 -4.85 1.60 -8.45
C ARG A 26 -4.50 2.52 -7.28
N THR A 27 -5.47 2.98 -6.52
CA THR A 27 -5.25 3.96 -5.46
C THR A 27 -5.52 3.34 -4.11
N LEU A 28 -4.59 3.52 -3.18
CA LEU A 28 -4.85 3.36 -1.75
C LEU A 28 -4.98 4.76 -1.14
N LEU A 29 -6.10 5.00 -0.47
CA LEU A 29 -6.39 6.25 0.22
C LEU A 29 -6.27 6.01 1.72
N VAL A 30 -5.44 6.82 2.38
CA VAL A 30 -5.28 6.86 3.83
C VAL A 30 -5.85 8.19 4.32
N GLU A 31 -7.06 8.13 4.88
CA GLU A 31 -7.84 9.33 5.23
C GLU A 31 -7.29 10.05 6.46
N GLY A 32 -7.19 11.37 6.39
CA GLY A 32 -6.82 12.24 7.50
C GLY A 32 -5.39 12.08 8.02
N LEU A 33 -4.51 11.38 7.29
CA LEU A 33 -3.14 11.08 7.75
C LEU A 33 -2.36 12.33 8.18
N ARG A 34 -2.56 13.46 7.51
CA ARG A 34 -1.81 14.70 7.80
C ARG A 34 -1.94 15.15 9.25
N TYR A 35 -3.10 14.94 9.84
CA TYR A 35 -3.43 15.37 11.21
C TYR A 35 -3.54 14.20 12.19
N ALA A 36 -3.47 12.97 11.70
CA ALA A 36 -3.53 11.77 12.53
C ALA A 36 -2.39 11.72 13.56
N GLN A 37 -2.72 11.39 14.81
CA GLN A 37 -1.71 11.05 15.80
C GLN A 37 -1.34 9.58 15.61
N LEU A 38 -0.16 9.35 15.02
CA LEU A 38 0.39 8.03 14.80
C LEU A 38 1.74 7.89 15.49
N PRO A 39 2.12 6.66 15.90
CA PRO A 39 3.50 6.35 16.24
C PRO A 39 4.46 6.82 15.12
N ALA A 40 5.56 7.45 15.51
CA ALA A 40 6.50 8.05 14.57
C ALA A 40 7.11 7.02 13.61
N ASP A 41 7.35 5.80 14.09
CA ASP A 41 7.82 4.66 13.29
C ASP A 41 6.81 4.29 12.19
N LEU A 42 5.51 4.22 12.53
CA LEU A 42 4.47 3.88 11.56
C LEU A 42 4.30 4.99 10.51
N ARG A 43 4.34 6.26 10.93
CA ARG A 43 4.29 7.39 10.01
C ARG A 43 5.50 7.40 9.08
N ASN A 44 6.71 7.18 9.62
CA ASN A 44 7.93 7.16 8.83
C ASN A 44 7.93 6.01 7.83
N ALA A 45 7.56 4.79 8.26
CA ALA A 45 7.47 3.64 7.36
C ALA A 45 6.43 3.82 6.24
N LEU A 46 5.37 4.59 6.49
CA LEU A 46 4.37 4.93 5.46
C LEU A 46 4.87 6.00 4.48
N LEU A 47 5.77 6.88 4.89
CA LEU A 47 6.28 7.98 4.04
C LEU A 47 7.61 7.64 3.38
N ASP A 48 8.23 6.54 3.78
CA ASP A 48 9.49 6.06 3.23
C ASP A 48 9.25 5.26 1.94
N THR A 49 9.76 5.78 0.82
CA THR A 49 9.64 5.12 -0.48
C THR A 49 10.41 3.80 -0.56
N ASP A 50 11.48 3.65 0.22
CA ASP A 50 12.30 2.43 0.22
C ASP A 50 11.54 1.26 0.87
N THR A 51 10.58 1.55 1.74
CA THR A 51 9.69 0.55 2.33
C THR A 51 8.86 -0.19 1.26
N TYR A 52 8.62 0.43 0.10
CA TYR A 52 7.85 -0.14 -1.01
C TYR A 52 8.72 -0.77 -2.09
N ALA A 53 10.04 -0.66 -1.99
CA ALA A 53 10.97 -1.17 -2.99
C ALA A 53 11.18 -2.68 -2.84
N TRP A 54 11.41 -3.36 -3.97
CA TRP A 54 11.85 -4.75 -4.02
C TRP A 54 12.96 -4.90 -5.06
N ALA A 55 13.81 -5.90 -4.83
CA ALA A 55 14.84 -6.32 -5.78
C ALA A 55 14.92 -7.85 -5.79
N MET A 56 14.99 -8.44 -6.99
CA MET A 56 15.09 -9.89 -7.20
C MET A 56 15.70 -10.17 -8.57
N ASP A 57 16.67 -11.08 -8.65
CA ASP A 57 17.29 -11.55 -9.90
C ASP A 57 17.71 -10.42 -10.86
N GLY A 58 18.37 -9.38 -10.32
CA GLY A 58 18.82 -8.22 -11.11
C GLY A 58 17.72 -7.26 -11.55
N SER A 59 16.46 -7.58 -11.26
CA SER A 59 15.30 -6.69 -11.43
C SER A 59 15.00 -5.95 -10.13
N GLN A 60 14.45 -4.75 -10.26
CA GLN A 60 13.97 -3.95 -9.13
C GLN A 60 12.69 -3.22 -9.50
N GLY A 61 11.89 -2.88 -8.50
CA GLY A 61 10.67 -2.12 -8.67
C GLY A 61 10.10 -1.67 -7.33
N ALA A 62 8.92 -1.04 -7.39
CA ALA A 62 8.22 -0.60 -6.19
C ALA A 62 6.73 -0.92 -6.29
N VAL A 63 6.13 -1.37 -5.18
CA VAL A 63 4.69 -1.65 -5.07
C VAL A 63 3.84 -0.40 -4.92
N VAL A 64 4.49 0.75 -4.67
CA VAL A 64 3.90 2.09 -4.68
C VAL A 64 4.73 2.95 -5.64
N CYS A 65 4.06 3.53 -6.63
CA CYS A 65 4.66 4.40 -7.63
C CYS A 65 4.74 5.86 -7.18
N THR A 66 3.69 6.35 -6.52
CA THR A 66 3.64 7.73 -6.02
C THR A 66 3.00 7.76 -4.64
N LEU A 67 3.41 8.78 -3.89
CA LEU A 67 2.90 9.09 -2.56
C LEU A 67 2.63 10.59 -2.53
N ASP A 68 1.36 10.96 -2.44
CA ASP A 68 0.92 12.33 -2.60
C ASP A 68 -0.09 12.71 -1.51
N TYR A 69 0.02 13.92 -0.97
CA TYR A 69 -1.02 14.46 -0.09
C TYR A 69 -2.08 15.20 -0.90
N VAL A 70 -3.34 14.79 -0.74
CA VAL A 70 -4.50 15.52 -1.26
C VAL A 70 -5.28 16.06 -0.06
N GLY A 71 -5.05 17.34 0.24
CA GLY A 71 -5.59 17.97 1.45
C GLY A 71 -5.02 17.33 2.73
N ALA A 72 -5.87 16.63 3.48
CA ALA A 72 -5.50 15.92 4.70
C ALA A 72 -5.14 14.45 4.45
N ASP A 73 -5.48 13.92 3.28
CA ASP A 73 -5.39 12.50 2.98
C ASP A 73 -4.07 12.18 2.28
N LEU A 74 -3.57 10.98 2.51
CA LEU A 74 -2.44 10.44 1.75
C LEU A 74 -2.96 9.47 0.69
N VAL A 75 -2.50 9.69 -0.53
CA VAL A 75 -2.84 8.91 -1.72
C VAL A 75 -1.59 8.15 -2.15
N LEU A 76 -1.68 6.83 -2.16
CA LEU A 76 -0.63 5.95 -2.69
C LEU A 76 -1.11 5.37 -4.01
N THR A 77 -0.32 5.56 -5.07
CA THR A 77 -0.62 5.02 -6.40
C THR A 77 0.11 3.71 -6.60
N LEU A 78 -0.62 2.64 -6.84
CA LEU A 78 -0.10 1.32 -7.17
C LEU A 78 0.28 1.21 -8.66
N PRO A 79 1.24 0.35 -9.02
CA PRO A 79 1.56 0.08 -10.41
C PRO A 79 0.37 -0.50 -11.18
N SER A 80 0.41 -0.31 -12.50
CA SER A 80 -0.58 -0.91 -13.39
C SER A 80 -0.43 -2.43 -13.37
N GLU A 81 -1.51 -3.15 -13.68
CA GLU A 81 -1.42 -4.61 -13.82
C GLU A 81 -0.39 -5.00 -14.89
N ALA A 82 -0.33 -4.28 -16.01
CA ALA A 82 0.66 -4.50 -17.06
C ALA A 82 2.10 -4.36 -16.55
N THR A 83 2.35 -3.39 -15.66
CA THR A 83 3.65 -3.21 -14.99
C THR A 83 3.94 -4.39 -14.07
N VAL A 84 2.98 -4.82 -13.24
CA VAL A 84 3.19 -5.95 -12.33
C VAL A 84 3.42 -7.25 -13.10
N ARG A 85 2.77 -7.45 -14.25
CA ARG A 85 2.97 -8.61 -15.13
C ARG A 85 4.40 -8.77 -15.65
N SER A 86 5.20 -7.71 -15.67
CA SER A 86 6.61 -7.80 -16.05
C SER A 86 7.55 -8.13 -14.88
N TRP A 87 7.02 -8.30 -13.67
CA TRP A 87 7.82 -8.58 -12.48
C TRP A 87 8.03 -10.08 -12.27
N PRO A 88 9.11 -10.47 -11.58
CA PRO A 88 9.19 -11.79 -10.97
C PRO A 88 7.98 -12.02 -10.05
N GLU A 89 7.45 -13.24 -10.05
CA GLU A 89 6.30 -13.63 -9.21
C GLU A 89 5.01 -12.81 -9.45
N ALA A 90 4.85 -12.21 -10.64
CA ALA A 90 3.71 -11.35 -10.97
C ALA A 90 2.35 -11.93 -10.57
N GLU A 91 2.12 -13.21 -10.85
CA GLU A 91 0.86 -13.89 -10.53
C GLU A 91 0.57 -13.88 -9.03
N ALA A 92 1.56 -14.19 -8.19
CA ALA A 92 1.40 -14.16 -6.74
C ALA A 92 1.11 -12.74 -6.23
N VAL A 93 1.80 -11.73 -6.76
CA VAL A 93 1.58 -10.32 -6.40
C VAL A 93 0.17 -9.86 -6.80
N LEU A 94 -0.30 -10.24 -7.99
CA LEU A 94 -1.64 -9.91 -8.47
C LEU A 94 -2.74 -10.58 -7.63
N GLN A 95 -2.53 -11.84 -7.24
CA GLN A 95 -3.45 -12.56 -6.35
C GLN A 95 -3.53 -11.92 -4.97
N LEU A 96 -2.38 -11.59 -4.35
CA LEU A 96 -2.33 -10.87 -3.08
C LEU A 96 -3.04 -9.51 -3.20
N ARG A 97 -2.80 -8.78 -4.29
CA ARG A 97 -3.47 -7.50 -4.55
C ARG A 97 -4.99 -7.62 -4.62
N ALA A 98 -5.50 -8.60 -5.35
CA ALA A 98 -6.94 -8.83 -5.45
C ALA A 98 -7.54 -9.22 -4.09
N ALA A 99 -6.88 -10.12 -3.36
CA ALA A 99 -7.31 -10.55 -2.04
C ALA A 99 -7.33 -9.37 -1.03
N PHE A 100 -6.30 -8.55 -1.04
CA PHE A 100 -6.17 -7.37 -0.19
C PHE A 100 -7.27 -6.34 -0.44
N ALA A 101 -7.57 -6.04 -1.72
CA ALA A 101 -8.67 -5.13 -2.07
C ALA A 101 -10.02 -5.62 -1.53
N ILE A 102 -10.31 -6.92 -1.66
CA ILE A 102 -11.52 -7.54 -1.11
C ILE A 102 -11.53 -7.45 0.42
N ALA A 103 -10.38 -7.70 1.07
CA ALA A 103 -10.26 -7.66 2.53
C ALA A 103 -10.51 -6.25 3.09
N LEU A 104 -10.00 -5.21 2.41
CA LEU A 104 -10.25 -3.83 2.80
C LEU A 104 -11.74 -3.48 2.77
N VAL A 105 -12.44 -3.86 1.71
CA VAL A 105 -13.89 -3.62 1.52
C VAL A 105 -14.73 -4.36 2.56
N ARG A 106 -14.46 -5.65 2.80
CA ARG A 106 -15.24 -6.46 3.76
C ARG A 106 -15.15 -5.91 5.18
N ARG A 107 -13.97 -5.45 5.57
CA ARG A 107 -13.74 -4.91 6.91
C ARG A 107 -14.15 -3.44 7.06
N SER A 108 -14.54 -2.72 6.00
CA SER A 108 -15.08 -1.35 6.13
C SER A 108 -16.59 -1.30 6.44
N LEU A 109 -17.26 -2.46 6.44
CA LEU A 109 -18.71 -2.60 6.71
C LEU A 109 -19.01 -3.08 8.15
N GLN A 110 -17.98 -3.22 9.00
CA GLN A 110 -18.07 -3.56 10.42
C GLN A 110 -17.60 -2.37 11.24
#